data_AF-A0A1E3W6Y6-F1
#
_entry.id   AF-A0A1E3W6Y6-F1
#
_cell.length_a   1.000
_cell.length_b   1.000
_cell.length_c   1.000
_cell.angle_alpha   90.00
_cell.angle_beta   90.00
_cell.angle_gamma   90.00
#
_symmetry.space_group_name_H-M   'P 1'
#
loop_
_entity.id
_entity.type
_entity.pdbx_description
1 polymer ?
#
loop_
_entity_poly.entity_id
_entity_poly.type
_entity_poly.pdbx_seq_one_letter_code
_entity_poly.pdbx_strand_id
1 'polypeptide(L)'
;MIYEPTLAEGEDRAGYLERFRRVNRPAWNFLSDDEWHQMDRHVSTCDLPESAATWLALGREAGFAEATQVFLDPTGFYGLYRFDRERPAAAA
;
A
#
# COMPACT_ATOMS: atom_id res chain seq x y z
N MET A 1 5.89 10.36 -7.02
CA MET A 1 4.71 9.53 -6.70
C MET A 1 5.20 8.14 -6.37
N ILE A 2 4.55 7.46 -5.43
CA ILE A 2 4.86 6.08 -5.05
C ILE A 2 3.57 5.26 -5.02
N TYR A 3 3.64 4.01 -5.47
CA TYR A 3 2.54 3.04 -5.43
C TYR A 3 2.99 1.85 -4.61
N GLU A 4 2.43 1.71 -3.42
CA GLU A 4 3.01 0.85 -2.37
C GLU A 4 1.94 0.02 -1.67
N PRO A 5 2.28 -1.19 -1.18
CA PRO A 5 1.44 -1.89 -0.23
C PRO A 5 1.24 -1.01 1.01
N THR A 6 0.02 -0.97 1.52
CA THR A 6 -0.43 -0.04 2.55
C THR A 6 -1.19 -0.77 3.65
N LEU A 7 -0.82 -0.50 4.90
CA LEU A 7 -1.55 -0.98 6.08
C LEU A 7 -2.92 -0.29 6.18
N ALA A 8 -3.94 -1.07 6.54
CA ALA A 8 -5.21 -0.51 6.98
C ALA A 8 -5.05 0.24 8.32
N GLU A 9 -6.05 1.04 8.71
CA GLU A 9 -6.00 1.80 9.96
C GLU A 9 -5.89 0.86 11.17
N GLY A 10 -4.84 1.06 11.98
CA GLY A 10 -4.53 0.21 13.15
C GLY A 10 -4.02 -1.19 12.82
N GLU A 11 -3.82 -1.52 11.54
CA GLU A 11 -3.28 -2.80 11.11
C GLU A 11 -1.77 -2.85 11.30
N ASP A 12 -1.27 -3.96 11.83
CA ASP A 12 0.16 -4.26 11.85
C ASP A 12 0.54 -5.19 10.69
N ARG A 13 1.83 -5.47 10.53
CA ARG A 13 2.32 -6.33 9.45
C ARG A 13 1.72 -7.74 9.48
N ALA A 14 1.46 -8.30 10.67
CA ALA A 14 0.90 -9.64 10.78
C ALA A 14 -0.56 -9.65 10.30
N GLY A 15 -1.35 -8.65 10.71
CA GLY A 15 -2.72 -8.41 10.25
C GLY A 15 -2.80 -8.21 8.74
N TYR A 16 -1.87 -7.43 8.18
CA TYR A 16 -1.76 -7.23 6.73
C TYR A 16 -1.57 -8.56 5.99
N LEU A 17 -0.63 -9.40 6.43
CA LEU A 17 -0.37 -10.70 5.79
C LEU A 17 -1.55 -11.67 5.95
N GLU A 18 -2.24 -11.65 7.08
CA GLU A 18 -3.46 -12.44 7.28
C GLU A 18 -4.56 -11.99 6.32
N ARG A 19 -4.82 -10.68 6.25
CA ARG A 19 -5.81 -10.09 5.34
C ARG A 19 -5.44 -10.39 3.89
N PHE A 20 -4.17 -10.24 3.52
CA PHE A 20 -3.65 -10.56 2.19
C PHE A 20 -4.03 -11.97 1.78
N ARG A 21 -3.70 -12.96 2.62
CA ARG A 21 -4.01 -14.37 2.34
C ARG A 21 -5.50 -14.61 2.25
N ARG A 22 -6.28 -14.04 3.18
CA ARG A 22 -7.73 -14.19 3.26
C ARG A 22 -8.45 -13.65 2.01
N VAL A 23 -7.98 -12.52 1.47
CA VAL A 23 -8.60 -11.87 0.31
C VAL A 23 -8.09 -12.45 -1.02
N ASN A 24 -6.76 -12.57 -1.17
CA ASN A 24 -6.16 -12.86 -2.47
C ASN A 24 -6.15 -14.35 -2.82
N ARG A 25 -5.96 -15.26 -1.84
CA ARG A 25 -5.99 -16.72 -2.13
C ARG A 25 -7.28 -17.18 -2.82
N PRO A 26 -8.49 -16.84 -2.33
CA PRO A 26 -9.72 -17.26 -3.01
C PRO A 26 -9.97 -16.49 -4.32
N ALA A 27 -9.47 -15.25 -4.44
CA ALA A 27 -9.66 -14.43 -5.64
C ALA A 27 -8.74 -14.87 -6.79
N TRP A 28 -7.53 -15.34 -6.50
CA TRP A 28 -6.52 -15.73 -7.49
C TRP A 28 -6.61 -17.22 -7.81
N ASN A 29 -7.80 -17.64 -8.22
CA ASN A 29 -8.14 -19.04 -8.52
C ASN A 29 -7.41 -19.64 -9.74
N PHE A 30 -6.68 -18.82 -10.49
CA PHE A 30 -5.89 -19.23 -11.65
C PHE A 30 -4.47 -19.69 -11.28
N LEU A 31 -4.02 -19.43 -10.05
CA LEU A 31 -2.72 -19.89 -9.56
C LEU A 31 -2.83 -21.34 -9.05
N SER A 32 -1.86 -22.15 -9.43
CA SER A 32 -1.62 -23.43 -8.75
C SER A 32 -1.18 -23.21 -7.30
N ASP A 33 -1.16 -24.28 -6.51
CA ASP A 33 -0.70 -24.24 -5.12
C ASP A 33 0.77 -23.81 -5.00
N ASP A 34 1.62 -24.27 -5.92
CA ASP A 34 3.05 -23.93 -5.92
C ASP A 34 3.30 -22.47 -6.29
N GLU A 35 2.58 -21.95 -7.29
CA GLU A 35 2.67 -20.53 -7.68
C GLU A 35 2.16 -19.62 -6.57
N TRP A 36 1.07 -20.02 -5.89
CA TRP A 36 0.61 -19.31 -4.70
C TRP A 36 1.65 -19.33 -3.58
N HIS A 37 2.26 -20.48 -3.28
CA HIS A 37 3.31 -20.54 -2.26
C HIS A 37 4.52 -19.67 -2.62
N GLN A 38 4.85 -19.56 -3.90
CA GLN A 38 5.89 -18.64 -4.37
C GLN A 38 5.51 -17.19 -4.14
N MET A 39 4.29 -16.82 -4.50
CA MET A 39 3.78 -15.48 -4.22
C MET A 39 3.79 -15.21 -2.72
N ASP A 40 3.22 -16.09 -1.89
CA ASP A 40 3.05 -15.87 -0.43
C ASP A 40 4.39 -15.68 0.25
N ARG A 41 5.39 -16.44 -0.18
CA ARG A 41 6.77 -16.25 0.25
C ARG A 41 7.30 -14.87 -0.15
N HIS A 42 7.10 -14.43 -1.39
CA HIS A 42 7.52 -13.10 -1.83
C HIS A 42 6.89 -12.01 -0.95
N VAL A 43 5.56 -11.95 -0.86
CA VAL A 43 4.86 -10.93 -0.06
C VAL A 43 5.27 -11.00 1.41
N SER A 44 5.29 -12.18 2.02
CA SER A 44 5.62 -12.33 3.45
C SER A 44 7.08 -12.05 3.79
N THR A 45 7.98 -11.93 2.82
CA THR A 45 9.41 -11.62 3.06
C THR A 45 9.84 -10.26 2.52
N CYS A 46 9.20 -9.77 1.46
CA CYS A 46 9.59 -8.54 0.77
C CYS A 46 8.64 -7.37 1.08
N ASP A 47 7.35 -7.63 1.36
CA ASP A 47 6.42 -6.56 1.64
C ASP A 47 6.54 -6.14 3.10
N LEU A 48 6.96 -4.89 3.28
CA LEU A 48 7.10 -4.19 4.55
C LEU A 48 6.25 -2.91 4.47
N PRO A 49 4.91 -3.04 4.44
CA PRO A 49 4.02 -1.92 4.19
C PRO A 49 4.05 -0.92 5.35
N GLU A 50 3.92 0.34 5.00
CA GLU A 50 3.65 1.43 5.93
C GLU A 50 2.17 1.83 5.87
N SER A 51 1.71 2.53 6.91
CA SER A 51 0.36 3.10 6.90
C SER A 51 0.27 4.31 5.95
N ALA A 52 -0.94 4.63 5.49
CA ALA A 52 -1.16 5.85 4.72
C ALA A 52 -0.71 7.10 5.50
N ALA A 53 -0.97 7.15 6.80
CA ALA A 53 -0.52 8.25 7.66
C ALA A 53 1.01 8.37 7.68
N THR A 54 1.73 7.25 7.76
CA THR A 54 3.20 7.22 7.70
C THR A 54 3.70 7.73 6.36
N TRP A 55 3.16 7.26 5.23
CA TRP A 55 3.58 7.74 3.90
C TRP A 55 3.41 9.24 3.73
N LEU A 56 2.29 9.79 4.21
CA LEU A 56 2.03 11.23 4.16
C LEU A 56 2.96 12.02 5.09
N ALA A 57 3.30 11.48 6.26
CA ALA A 57 4.27 12.08 7.17
C ALA A 57 5.67 12.12 6.57
N LEU A 58 6.14 11.00 6.01
CA LEU A 58 7.45 10.89 5.35
C LEU A 58 7.59 11.89 4.21
N GLY A 59 6.53 12.10 3.41
CA GLY A 59 6.52 13.13 2.37
C GLY A 59 6.76 14.53 2.93
N ARG A 60 6.07 14.90 4.01
CA ARG A 60 6.24 16.22 4.65
C ARG A 60 7.62 16.35 5.29
N GLU A 61 8.09 15.32 5.98
CA GLU A 61 9.40 15.29 6.65
C GLU A 61 10.56 15.37 5.64
N ALA A 62 10.38 14.84 4.43
CA ALA A 62 11.31 14.97 3.33
C ALA A 62 11.32 16.37 2.67
N GLY A 63 10.49 17.31 3.15
CA GLY A 63 10.45 18.70 2.70
C GLY A 63 9.53 18.97 1.51
N PHE A 64 8.64 18.04 1.15
CA PHE A 64 7.58 18.33 0.19
C PHE A 64 6.51 19.23 0.83
N ALA A 65 5.99 20.18 0.06
CA ALA A 65 4.99 21.14 0.52
C ALA A 65 3.62 20.46 0.74
N GLU A 66 3.28 19.49 -0.10
CA GLU A 66 2.07 18.68 0.05
C GLU A 66 2.38 17.20 -0.11
N ALA A 67 1.63 16.39 0.66
CA ALA A 67 1.61 14.95 0.57
C ALA A 67 0.15 14.51 0.60
N THR A 68 -0.30 13.75 -0.42
CA THR A 68 -1.69 13.33 -0.57
C THR A 68 -1.78 11.89 -1.04
N GLN A 69 -2.73 11.14 -0.48
CA GLN A 69 -3.17 9.87 -1.05
C GLN A 69 -4.15 10.19 -2.17
N VAL A 70 -3.81 9.83 -3.40
CA VAL A 70 -4.62 10.14 -4.58
C VAL A 70 -5.47 8.96 -5.03
N PHE A 71 -5.12 7.75 -4.58
CA PHE A 71 -5.86 6.54 -4.84
C PHE A 71 -5.59 5.49 -3.76
N LEU A 72 -6.60 4.68 -3.48
CA LEU A 72 -6.52 3.44 -2.73
C LEU A 72 -7.31 2.40 -3.53
N ASP A 73 -6.71 1.24 -3.76
CA ASP A 73 -7.40 0.20 -4.52
C ASP A 73 -8.62 -0.34 -3.73
N PRO A 74 -9.63 -0.92 -4.41
CA PRO A 74 -10.87 -1.38 -3.75
C PRO A 74 -10.69 -2.45 -2.67
N THR A 75 -9.59 -3.21 -2.71
CA THR A 75 -9.24 -4.21 -1.69
C THR A 75 -8.48 -3.61 -0.51
N GLY A 76 -8.02 -2.36 -0.64
CA GLY A 76 -7.29 -1.62 0.37
C GLY A 76 -5.89 -2.18 0.64
N PHE A 77 -5.22 -2.78 -0.35
CA PHE A 77 -3.85 -3.25 -0.22
C PHE A 77 -2.83 -2.26 -0.76
N TYR A 78 -3.17 -1.47 -1.77
CA TYR A 78 -2.24 -0.61 -2.49
C TYR A 78 -2.74 0.82 -2.57
N GLY A 79 -1.90 1.74 -2.10
CA GLY A 79 -2.13 3.17 -2.14
C GLY A 79 -1.21 3.85 -3.15
N LEU A 80 -1.72 4.87 -3.85
CA LEU A 80 -0.92 5.80 -4.64
C LEU A 80 -0.78 7.11 -3.87
N TYR A 81 0.46 7.49 -3.61
CA TYR A 81 0.78 8.72 -2.88
C TYR A 81 1.54 9.68 -3.79
N ARG A 82 1.14 10.94 -3.72
CA ARG A 82 1.74 12.05 -4.47
C ARG A 82 2.35 13.03 -3.48
N PHE A 83 3.55 13.49 -3.83
CA PHE A 83 4.31 14.48 -3.06
C PHE A 83 4.68 15.62 -3.99
N ASP A 84 4.30 16.84 -3.64
CA ASP A 84 4.51 18.02 -4.47
C ASP A 84 5.42 19.02 -3.74
N ARG A 85 6.37 19.60 -4.47
CA ARG A 85 7.28 20.62 -3.91
C ARG A 85 6.62 21.98 -3.74
N GLU A 86 5.55 22.22 -4.48
CA GLU A 86 4.78 23.45 -4.47
C GLU A 86 3.29 23.06 -4.40
N ARG A 87 2.48 23.85 -3.66
CA ARG A 87 1.03 23.63 -3.68
C ARG A 87 0.53 23.83 -5.10
N PRO A 88 -0.19 22.87 -5.69
CA PRO A 88 -0.85 23.08 -6.98
C PRO A 88 -1.75 24.31 -6.88
N ALA A 89 -1.75 25.15 -7.90
CA ALA A 89 -2.76 26.19 -8.01
C ALA A 89 -4.14 25.53 -7.89
N ALA A 90 -5.01 26.07 -7.04
CA ALA A 90 -6.35 25.54 -6.89
C ALA A 90 -7.02 25.46 -8.27
N ALA A 91 -7.48 24.28 -8.65
CA ALA A 91 -8.27 24.13 -9.87
C ALA A 91 -9.54 24.99 -9.71
N ALA A 92 -9.69 25.96 -10.62
CA ALA A 92 -10.82 26.87 -10.68
C ALA A 92 -12.09 26.18 -11.18
#